data_AF-A0A3B4Y1Y4-F1
#
_entry.id   AF-A0A3B4Y1Y4-F1
#
_cell.length_a   1.000
_cell.length_b   1.000
_cell.length_c   1.000
_cell.angle_alpha   90.00
_cell.angle_beta   90.00
_cell.angle_gamma   90.00
#
_symmetry.space_group_name_H-M   'P 1'
#
loop_
_entity.id
_entity.type
_entity.pdbx_description
1 polymer ?
#
loop_
_entity_poly.entity_id
_entity_poly.type
_entity_poly.pdbx_seq_one_letter_code
_entity_poly.pdbx_strand_id
1 'polypeptide(L)'
;MFRNVLGKLVTESVRVHCYVKPVPLIRRVTPSSVSVRSFTDVKDEAQLPFDASLLQFLVCPLSKKPLRYEAKTNELINEELGIAYPISDGIPNMIPQEARLIQKDADTSTTPTQE
;
A
#
# COMPACT_ATOMS: atom_id res chain seq x y z
N MET A 1 -28.48 5.27 60.76
CA MET A 1 -27.63 4.40 61.59
C MET A 1 -27.66 2.99 61.02
N PHE A 2 -26.74 2.62 60.13
CA PHE A 2 -26.48 1.21 59.82
C PHE A 2 -24.97 1.02 59.69
N ARG A 3 -24.44 0.35 60.71
CA ARG A 3 -23.05 -0.12 60.83
C ARG A 3 -22.99 -1.45 60.07
N ASN A 4 -21.91 -1.69 59.32
CA ASN A 4 -21.05 -2.89 59.39
C ASN A 4 -20.40 -3.22 58.03
N VAL A 5 -19.06 -3.21 57.96
CA VAL A 5 -18.12 -4.35 58.12
C VAL A 5 -18.06 -5.24 56.87
N LEU A 6 -16.93 -5.16 56.14
CA LEU A 6 -16.17 -6.23 55.45
C LEU A 6 -15.23 -5.53 54.47
N GLY A 7 -13.96 -5.82 54.29
CA GLY A 7 -13.11 -6.93 54.72
C GLY A 7 -11.88 -6.80 53.81
N LYS A 8 -10.68 -6.77 54.39
CA LYS A 8 -9.44 -6.57 53.65
C LYS A 8 -9.24 -7.70 52.64
N LEU A 9 -9.12 -7.40 51.34
CA LEU A 9 -8.65 -8.36 50.35
C LEU A 9 -7.14 -8.58 50.57
N VAL A 10 -6.81 -9.68 51.24
CA VAL A 10 -5.47 -10.27 51.23
C VAL A 10 -5.37 -11.08 49.94
N THR A 11 -4.50 -10.63 49.03
CA THR A 11 -4.12 -11.38 47.84
C THR A 11 -3.07 -12.42 48.22
N GLU A 12 -3.50 -13.65 48.53
CA GLU A 12 -2.59 -14.79 48.55
C GLU A 12 -2.31 -15.24 47.11
N SER A 13 -1.07 -15.01 46.66
CA SER A 13 -0.58 -15.54 45.37
C SER A 13 0.07 -16.90 45.63
N VAL A 14 -0.64 -17.97 45.32
CA VAL A 14 -0.08 -19.33 45.38
C VAL A 14 0.97 -19.49 44.29
N ARG A 15 2.23 -19.71 44.69
CA ARG A 15 3.36 -19.89 43.78
C ARG A 15 3.55 -21.38 43.49
N VAL A 16 3.11 -21.82 42.31
CA VAL A 16 3.35 -23.19 41.83
C VAL A 16 4.81 -23.30 41.36
N HIS A 17 5.58 -24.18 41.99
CA HIS A 17 7.00 -24.40 41.68
C HIS A 17 7.14 -25.54 40.65
N CYS A 18 7.16 -25.19 39.36
CA CYS A 18 7.46 -26.15 38.30
C CYS A 18 8.98 -26.34 38.23
N TYR A 19 9.48 -27.43 38.80
CA TYR A 19 10.89 -27.84 38.75
C TYR A 19 11.24 -28.34 37.34
N VAL A 20 11.90 -27.52 36.54
CA VAL A 20 12.52 -27.94 35.28
C VAL A 20 14.02 -28.15 35.50
N LYS A 21 14.52 -29.35 35.19
CA LYS A 21 15.95 -29.68 35.29
C LYS A 21 16.74 -28.87 34.25
N PRO A 22 17.80 -28.13 34.61
CA PRO A 22 18.64 -27.45 33.63
C PRO A 22 19.61 -28.44 32.98
N VAL A 23 19.60 -28.49 31.64
CA VAL A 23 20.61 -29.20 30.84
C VAL A 23 21.67 -28.17 30.39
N PRO A 24 22.97 -28.40 30.59
CA PRO A 24 23.99 -27.45 30.15
C PRO A 24 24.33 -27.71 28.68
N LEU A 25 23.66 -27.03 27.77
CA LEU A 25 24.12 -26.89 26.38
C LEU A 25 24.73 -25.51 26.19
N ILE A 26 25.89 -25.29 26.82
CA ILE A 26 26.75 -24.15 26.48
C ILE A 26 27.49 -24.52 25.19
N ARG A 27 26.83 -24.31 24.05
CA ARG A 27 27.51 -24.23 22.77
C ARG A 27 28.02 -22.79 22.66
N ARG A 28 29.32 -22.58 22.90
CA ARG A 28 29.99 -21.29 22.65
C ARG A 28 29.78 -20.93 21.17
N VAL A 29 28.88 -20.00 20.91
CA VAL A 29 28.85 -19.28 19.64
C VAL A 29 29.95 -18.24 19.73
N THR A 30 31.05 -18.46 19.01
CA THR A 30 32.05 -17.42 18.79
C THR A 30 31.35 -16.26 18.06
N PRO A 31 31.49 -15.00 18.50
CA PRO A 31 30.96 -13.87 17.75
C PRO A 31 31.78 -13.72 16.47
N SER A 32 31.36 -14.40 15.41
CA SER A 32 31.68 -13.96 14.05
C SER A 32 31.04 -12.59 13.92
N SER A 33 31.86 -11.54 13.88
CA SER A 33 31.40 -10.21 13.45
C SER A 33 30.86 -10.36 12.03
N VAL A 34 29.54 -10.43 11.90
CA VAL A 34 28.87 -10.42 10.59
C VAL A 34 28.64 -8.95 10.26
N SER A 35 29.29 -8.46 9.22
CA SER A 35 29.03 -7.13 8.68
C SER A 35 27.61 -7.11 8.11
N VAL A 36 26.66 -6.57 8.87
CA VAL A 36 25.32 -6.28 8.37
C VAL A 36 25.48 -5.14 7.35
N ARG A 37 25.26 -5.44 6.07
CA ARG A 37 25.16 -4.37 5.05
C ARG A 37 23.94 -3.53 5.41
N SER A 38 24.14 -2.24 5.66
CA SER A 38 23.04 -1.29 5.86
C SER A 38 22.14 -1.31 4.62
N PHE A 39 20.84 -1.48 4.81
CA PHE A 39 19.84 -1.50 3.72
C PHE A 39 19.56 -0.11 3.14
N THR A 40 20.16 0.94 3.69
CA THR A 40 19.94 2.32 3.27
C THR A 40 21.20 2.84 2.60
N ASP A 41 21.31 2.63 1.28
CA ASP A 41 21.66 3.68 0.30
C ASP A 41 21.81 3.03 -1.08
N VAL A 42 20.70 2.88 -1.80
CA VAL A 42 20.76 2.84 -3.26
C VAL A 42 19.70 3.82 -3.71
N LYS A 43 20.13 5.07 -3.89
CA LYS A 43 19.36 6.12 -4.55
C LYS A 43 19.44 5.87 -6.06
N ASP A 44 18.69 4.88 -6.54
CA ASP A 44 18.55 4.58 -7.96
C ASP A 44 17.45 5.48 -8.55
N GLU A 45 17.76 6.78 -8.71
CA GLU A 45 16.82 7.78 -9.25
C GLU A 45 16.95 7.86 -10.77
N ALA A 46 16.93 6.71 -11.43
CA ALA A 46 16.71 6.68 -12.86
C ALA A 46 15.20 6.70 -13.08
N GLN A 47 14.64 7.86 -13.41
CA GLN A 47 13.27 7.97 -13.89
C GLN A 47 13.15 7.12 -15.17
N LEU A 48 12.64 5.90 -15.02
CA LEU A 48 12.51 4.95 -16.11
C LEU A 48 11.37 5.42 -17.03
N PRO A 49 11.66 5.71 -18.31
CA PRO A 49 10.62 6.08 -19.25
C PRO A 49 9.68 4.89 -19.49
N PHE A 50 8.38 5.16 -19.61
CA PHE A 50 7.39 4.14 -19.93
C PHE A 50 7.57 3.64 -21.36
N ASP A 51 7.57 2.32 -21.55
CA ASP A 51 7.71 1.70 -22.87
C ASP A 51 6.34 1.60 -23.56
N ALA A 52 6.18 2.36 -24.64
CA ALA A 52 4.96 2.36 -25.46
C ALA A 52 4.66 1.00 -26.10
N SER A 53 5.65 0.11 -26.24
CA SER A 53 5.48 -1.25 -26.75
C SER A 53 4.58 -2.10 -25.85
N LEU A 54 4.40 -1.72 -24.58
CA LEU A 54 3.52 -2.41 -23.63
C LEU A 54 2.04 -2.11 -23.86
N LEU A 55 1.70 -1.05 -24.60
CA LEU A 55 0.32 -0.65 -24.87
C LEU A 55 -0.50 -1.73 -25.58
N GLN A 56 0.15 -2.59 -26.35
CA GLN A 56 -0.51 -3.71 -27.02
C GLN A 56 -1.06 -4.78 -26.04
N PHE A 57 -0.53 -4.84 -24.82
CA PHE A 57 -0.96 -5.78 -23.78
C PHE A 57 -1.76 -5.12 -22.65
N LEU A 58 -1.66 -3.80 -22.51
CA LEU A 58 -2.30 -3.03 -21.44
C LEU A 58 -3.74 -2.66 -21.80
N VAL A 59 -4.66 -2.93 -20.87
CA VAL A 59 -6.08 -2.60 -20.98
C VAL A 59 -6.60 -1.91 -19.72
N CYS A 60 -7.65 -1.12 -19.87
CA CYS A 60 -8.33 -0.45 -18.76
C CYS A 60 -8.93 -1.46 -17.77
N PRO A 61 -8.76 -1.29 -16.43
CA PRO A 61 -9.31 -2.20 -15.44
C PRO A 61 -10.84 -2.19 -15.42
N LEU A 62 -11.46 -1.07 -15.80
CA LEU A 62 -12.92 -0.88 -15.83
C LEU A 62 -13.55 -1.33 -17.15
N SER A 63 -13.12 -0.74 -18.28
CA SER A 63 -13.77 -0.99 -19.58
C SER A 63 -13.16 -2.14 -20.39
N LYS A 64 -11.99 -2.67 -19.97
CA LYS A 64 -11.22 -3.71 -20.70
C LYS A 64 -10.81 -3.31 -22.12
N LYS A 65 -10.82 -2.01 -22.42
CA LYS A 65 -10.39 -1.44 -23.71
C LYS A 65 -8.91 -1.07 -23.71
N PRO A 66 -8.29 -0.97 -24.90
CA PRO A 66 -6.93 -0.45 -25.03
C PRO A 66 -6.84 0.98 -24.49
N LEU A 67 -5.65 1.35 -24.02
CA LEU A 67 -5.34 2.68 -23.49
C LEU A 67 -4.43 3.44 -24.46
N ARG A 68 -4.53 4.77 -24.45
CA ARG A 68 -3.65 5.67 -25.21
C ARG A 68 -2.62 6.27 -24.27
N TYR A 69 -1.33 6.15 -24.58
CA TYR A 69 -0.28 6.82 -23.81
C TYR A 69 -0.13 8.28 -24.25
N GLU A 70 -0.04 9.18 -23.29
CA GLU A 70 0.28 10.60 -23.48
C GLU A 70 1.66 10.89 -22.89
N ALA A 71 2.67 11.03 -23.76
CA ALA A 71 4.06 11.27 -23.33
C ALA A 71 4.26 12.65 -22.67
N LYS A 72 3.37 13.61 -22.91
CA LYS A 72 3.46 14.96 -22.31
C LYS A 72 3.14 14.96 -20.81
N THR A 73 2.13 14.19 -20.41
CA THR A 73 1.65 14.12 -19.02
C THR A 73 2.07 12.83 -18.33
N ASN A 74 2.67 11.88 -19.05
CA ASN A 74 2.95 10.53 -18.56
C ASN A 74 1.71 9.84 -18.00
N GLU A 75 0.63 9.86 -18.76
CA GLU A 75 -0.66 9.27 -18.38
C GLU A 75 -1.13 8.25 -19.43
N LEU A 76 -1.89 7.25 -18.98
CA LEU A 76 -2.63 6.32 -19.82
C LEU A 76 -4.10 6.74 -19.86
N ILE A 77 -4.56 7.16 -21.04
CA ILE A 77 -5.87 7.74 -21.26
C ILE A 77 -6.83 6.67 -21.77
N ASN A 78 -8.03 6.64 -21.18
CA ASN A 78 -9.18 5.93 -21.69
C ASN A 78 -10.19 6.93 -22.28
N GLU A 79 -10.36 6.90 -23.59
CA GLU A 79 -11.21 7.86 -24.32
C GLU A 79 -12.71 7.59 -24.16
N GLU A 80 -13.10 6.35 -23.85
CA GLU A 80 -14.51 5.97 -23.66
C GLU A 80 -15.04 6.52 -22.33
N LEU A 81 -14.27 6.34 -21.25
CA LEU A 81 -14.65 6.80 -19.91
C LEU A 81 -14.18 8.22 -19.61
N GLY A 82 -13.28 8.78 -20.43
CA GLY A 82 -12.71 10.10 -20.19
C GLY A 82 -11.85 10.16 -18.92
N ILE A 83 -11.06 9.11 -18.67
CA ILE A 83 -10.20 9.02 -17.47
C ILE A 83 -8.74 8.79 -17.85
N ALA A 84 -7.83 9.28 -17.01
CA ALA A 84 -6.38 9.12 -17.12
C ALA A 84 -5.81 8.40 -15.90
N TYR A 85 -4.96 7.40 -16.14
CA TYR A 85 -4.16 6.75 -15.11
C TYR A 85 -2.74 7.33 -15.14
N PRO A 86 -2.20 7.86 -14.03
CA PRO A 86 -0.84 8.39 -14.00
C PRO A 86 0.21 7.28 -14.02
N ILE A 87 1.38 7.57 -14.57
CA ILE A 87 2.55 6.68 -14.54
C ILE A 87 3.63 7.30 -13.65
N SER A 88 4.07 6.56 -12.63
CA SER A 88 5.13 6.96 -11.69
C SER A 88 6.28 5.95 -11.77
N ASP A 89 7.51 6.42 -11.97
CA ASP A 89 8.72 5.57 -12.10
C ASP A 89 8.60 4.46 -13.16
N GLY A 90 7.89 4.77 -14.26
CA GLY A 90 7.59 3.80 -15.33
C GLY A 90 6.51 2.77 -14.98
N ILE A 91 5.92 2.84 -13.78
CA ILE A 91 4.86 1.94 -13.30
C ILE A 91 3.50 2.63 -13.43
N PRO A 92 2.58 2.10 -14.25
CA PRO A 92 1.22 2.63 -14.34
C PRO A 92 0.41 2.41 -13.06
N ASN A 93 -0.17 3.47 -12.52
CA ASN A 93 -1.09 3.38 -11.39
C ASN A 93 -2.52 3.11 -11.89
N MET A 94 -2.90 1.84 -11.91
CA MET A 94 -4.16 1.35 -12.47
C MET A 94 -5.27 1.21 -11.41
N ILE A 95 -5.28 2.09 -10.40
CA ILE A 95 -6.32 2.12 -9.35
C ILE A 95 -7.51 2.98 -9.86
N PRO A 96 -8.72 2.43 -10.03
CA PRO A 96 -9.86 3.17 -10.55
C PRO A 96 -10.22 4.45 -9.78
N GLN A 97 -10.00 4.45 -8.46
CA GLN A 97 -10.29 5.57 -7.56
C GLN A 97 -9.29 6.71 -7.68
N GLU A 98 -8.07 6.42 -8.15
CA GLU A 98 -7.00 7.40 -8.32
C GLU A 98 -6.92 7.92 -9.76
N ALA A 99 -7.71 7.33 -10.67
CA ALA A 99 -7.82 7.80 -12.03
C ALA A 99 -8.32 9.25 -12.08
N ARG A 100 -7.61 10.09 -12.83
CA ARG A 100 -7.99 11.49 -13.02
C ARG A 100 -9.06 11.60 -14.09
N LEU A 101 -10.12 12.35 -13.83
CA LEU A 101 -11.11 12.69 -14.84
C LEU A 101 -10.48 13.68 -15.85
N ILE A 102 -10.60 13.35 -17.13
CA ILE A 102 -10.29 14.25 -18.22
C ILE A 102 -11.64 14.80 -18.66
N GLN A 103 -11.84 16.12 -18.55
CA GLN A 103 -13.04 16.73 -19.13
C GLN A 103 -13.02 16.46 -20.62
N LYS A 104 -13.88 15.54 -21.07
CA LYS A 104 -14.27 15.48 -22.46
C LYS A 104 -15.24 16.64 -22.60
N ASP A 105 -14.85 17.68 -23.33
CA ASP A 105 -15.75 18.75 -23.74
C ASP A 105 -16.85 18.11 -24.58
N ALA A 106 -17.86 17.58 -23.90
CA ALA A 106 -19.10 17.10 -24.49
C ALA A 106 -20.12 18.17 -24.15
N ASP A 107 -20.32 19.04 -25.13
CA ASP A 107 -21.50 19.86 -25.36
C ASP A 107 -22.68 19.52 -24.42
N THR A 108 -22.84 20.30 -23.34
CA THR A 108 -24.11 20.42 -22.64
C THR A 108 -25.03 21.37 -23.41
N SER A 109 -25.34 21.04 -24.66
CA SER A 109 -26.53 21.56 -25.34
C SER A 109 -27.75 20.74 -24.93
N THR A 110 -28.19 20.83 -23.68
CA THR A 110 -29.60 20.66 -23.27
C THR A 110 -29.74 21.22 -21.87
N THR A 111 -30.11 22.49 -21.82
CA THR A 111 -30.79 23.10 -20.68
C THR A 111 -32.08 22.33 -20.40
N PRO A 112 -32.29 21.69 -19.23
CA PRO A 112 -33.64 21.49 -18.76
C PRO A 112 -34.07 22.81 -18.13
N THR A 113 -34.74 23.65 -18.93
CA THR A 113 -35.67 24.64 -18.39
C THR A 113 -36.72 23.84 -17.63
N GLN A 114 -36.66 23.86 -16.31
CA GLN A 114 -37.75 23.37 -15.46
C GLN A 114 -38.75 24.52 -15.32
N GLU A 115 -39.92 24.32 -15.93
CA GLU A 115 -41.15 25.10 -15.75
C GLU A 115 -41.75 24.87 -14.37
#